data_AF-A0A1F3DD51-F1
#
_entry.id   AF-A0A1F3DD51-F1
#
_cell.length_a   1.000
_cell.length_b   1.000
_cell.length_c   1.000
_cell.angle_alpha   90.00
_cell.angle_beta   90.00
_cell.angle_gamma   90.00
#
_symmetry.space_group_name_H-M   'P 1'
#
loop_
_entity.id
_entity.type
_entity.pdbx_description
1 polymer ?
#
loop_
_entity_poly.entity_id
_entity_poly.type
_entity_poly.pdbx_seq_one_letter_code
_entity_poly.pdbx_strand_id
1 'polypeptide(L)'
;MKYFKWNAMKRNLLIVIILLLPLTVISAQNANRERLEAYRIGFFTKKLSLTSGEAEKFWPIYNDYQKQKNDLQIKRRDLIRDFNQNESTLNDKELTEIGDNLVSTLSVETEMARTFHIKLKELLPPDKVIRYYQAENQWKAQLLNELQENRPVQRPNQRF
;
A
#
# COMPACT_ATOMS: atom_id res chain seq x y z
N MET A 1 -40.45 -45.20 -0.88
CA MET A 1 -40.56 -43.73 -0.74
C MET A 1 -39.59 -43.07 0.26
N LYS A 2 -38.75 -43.80 1.02
CA LYS A 2 -37.79 -43.21 2.00
C LYS A 2 -36.47 -42.69 1.38
N TYR A 3 -36.04 -43.23 0.23
CA TYR A 3 -34.76 -42.87 -0.42
C TYR A 3 -34.74 -41.46 -1.05
N PHE A 4 -35.90 -40.93 -1.45
CA PHE A 4 -36.02 -39.61 -2.09
C PHE A 4 -35.78 -38.44 -1.12
N LYS A 5 -36.27 -38.57 0.12
CA LYS A 5 -36.11 -37.53 1.16
C LYS A 5 -34.66 -37.42 1.68
N TRP A 6 -33.90 -38.51 1.66
CA TRP A 6 -32.50 -38.56 2.07
C TRP A 6 -31.57 -37.82 1.11
N ASN A 7 -31.77 -38.00 -0.20
CA ASN A 7 -31.01 -37.30 -1.23
C ASN A 7 -31.36 -35.80 -1.29
N ALA A 8 -32.62 -35.44 -1.02
CA ALA A 8 -33.04 -34.05 -0.88
C ALA A 8 -32.41 -33.37 0.35
N MET A 9 -32.34 -34.05 1.51
CA MET A 9 -31.66 -33.51 2.70
C MET A 9 -30.16 -33.35 2.49
N LYS A 10 -29.46 -34.33 1.89
CA LYS A 10 -28.02 -34.21 1.57
C LYS A 10 -27.74 -33.09 0.57
N ARG A 11 -28.58 -32.90 -0.44
CA ARG A 11 -28.48 -31.80 -1.41
C ARG A 11 -28.65 -30.44 -0.73
N ASN A 12 -29.62 -30.31 0.17
CA ASN A 12 -29.82 -29.07 0.92
C ASN A 12 -28.66 -28.80 1.90
N LEU A 13 -28.09 -29.85 2.50
CA LEU A 13 -26.91 -29.76 3.38
C LEU A 13 -25.64 -29.33 2.60
N LEU A 14 -25.45 -29.87 1.39
CA LEU A 14 -24.36 -29.46 0.49
C LEU A 14 -24.49 -28.00 0.03
N ILE A 15 -25.71 -27.53 -0.24
CA ILE A 15 -25.97 -26.12 -0.63
C ILE A 15 -25.64 -25.17 0.53
N VAL A 16 -25.97 -25.53 1.78
CA VAL A 16 -25.63 -24.71 2.97
C VAL A 16 -24.12 -24.63 3.21
N ILE A 17 -23.38 -25.74 2.99
CA ILE A 17 -21.92 -25.77 3.12
C ILE A 17 -21.24 -24.91 2.03
N ILE A 18 -21.75 -24.93 0.80
CA ILE A 18 -21.22 -24.13 -0.31
C ILE A 18 -21.49 -22.62 -0.12
N LEU A 19 -22.61 -22.26 0.50
CA LEU A 19 -22.97 -20.86 0.77
C LEU A 19 -22.18 -20.23 1.95
N LEU A 20 -21.53 -21.04 2.78
CA LEU A 20 -20.69 -20.61 3.92
C LEU A 20 -19.21 -20.43 3.54
N LEU A 21 -18.76 -20.93 2.38
CA LEU A 21 -17.38 -20.81 1.91
C LEU A 21 -16.90 -19.42 1.42
N PRO A 22 -17.74 -18.45 1.00
CA PRO A 22 -17.22 -17.19 0.45
C PRO A 22 -16.75 -16.15 1.50
N LEU A 23 -16.86 -16.42 2.81
CA LEU A 23 -16.49 -15.46 3.86
C LEU A 23 -14.97 -15.40 4.18
N THR A 24 -14.17 -16.37 3.74
CA THR A 24 -12.73 -16.44 4.10
C THR A 24 -11.82 -15.68 3.14
N VAL A 25 -12.27 -15.38 1.92
CA VAL A 25 -11.42 -14.76 0.88
C VAL A 25 -11.23 -13.25 1.13
N ILE A 26 -12.21 -12.57 1.71
CA ILE A 26 -12.13 -11.12 2.01
C ILE A 26 -11.16 -10.82 3.15
N SER A 27 -11.00 -11.73 4.12
CA SER A 27 -10.11 -11.54 5.27
C SER A 27 -8.61 -11.62 4.90
N ALA A 28 -8.25 -12.40 3.88
CA ALA A 28 -6.84 -12.65 3.53
C ALA A 28 -6.11 -11.42 2.97
N GLN A 29 -6.77 -10.55 2.21
CA GLN A 29 -6.13 -9.34 1.65
C GLN A 29 -5.91 -8.26 2.71
N ASN A 30 -6.82 -8.13 3.68
CA ASN A 30 -6.70 -7.16 4.77
C ASN A 30 -5.64 -7.58 5.80
N ALA A 31 -5.55 -8.88 6.11
CA ALA A 31 -4.58 -9.41 7.08
C ALA A 31 -3.12 -9.10 6.70
N ASN A 32 -2.77 -9.15 5.41
CA ASN A 32 -1.41 -8.82 4.96
C ASN A 32 -1.08 -7.33 5.09
N ARG A 33 -2.06 -6.44 4.83
CA ARG A 33 -1.88 -4.99 5.01
C ARG A 33 -1.72 -4.63 6.48
N GLU A 34 -2.60 -5.15 7.33
CA GLU A 34 -2.53 -4.93 8.78
C GLU A 34 -1.20 -5.41 9.38
N ARG A 35 -0.72 -6.58 8.92
CA ARG A 35 0.58 -7.10 9.34
C ARG A 35 1.74 -6.19 8.92
N LEU A 36 1.70 -5.66 7.70
CA LEU A 36 2.73 -4.74 7.21
C LEU A 36 2.72 -3.41 7.98
N GLU A 37 1.54 -2.87 8.28
CA GLU A 37 1.41 -1.65 9.09
C GLU A 37 1.86 -1.87 10.53
N ALA A 38 1.52 -2.99 11.15
CA ALA A 38 2.02 -3.33 12.48
C ALA A 38 3.55 -3.47 12.51
N TYR A 39 4.13 -4.10 11.50
CA TYR A 39 5.58 -4.22 11.34
C TYR A 39 6.24 -2.84 11.18
N ARG A 40 5.65 -1.97 10.36
CA ARG A 40 6.09 -0.59 10.16
C ARG A 40 6.04 0.21 11.46
N ILE A 41 4.94 0.12 12.21
CA ILE A 41 4.76 0.80 13.49
C ILE A 41 5.86 0.39 14.47
N GLY A 42 6.10 -0.93 14.62
CA GLY A 42 7.16 -1.45 15.46
C GLY A 42 8.55 -0.98 15.01
N PHE A 43 8.82 -0.97 13.71
CA PHE A 43 10.09 -0.54 13.13
C PHE A 43 10.40 0.93 13.46
N PHE A 44 9.47 1.84 13.14
CA PHE A 44 9.66 3.27 13.39
C PHE A 44 9.69 3.59 14.89
N THR A 45 8.82 2.98 15.71
CA THR A 45 8.84 3.18 17.18
C THR A 45 10.21 2.84 17.75
N LYS A 46 10.80 1.71 17.34
CA LYS A 46 12.12 1.27 17.79
C LYS A 46 13.24 2.21 17.30
N LYS A 47 13.21 2.60 16.02
CA LYS A 47 14.28 3.41 15.39
C LYS A 47 14.31 4.85 15.88
N LEU A 48 13.15 5.45 16.14
CA LEU A 48 13.05 6.83 16.58
C LEU A 48 13.14 6.96 18.11
N SER A 49 12.98 5.85 18.86
CA SER A 49 12.95 5.86 20.33
C SER A 49 11.97 6.89 20.88
N LEU A 50 10.74 6.86 20.34
CA LEU A 50 9.66 7.76 20.75
C LEU A 50 9.22 7.42 22.17
N THR A 51 9.08 8.44 23.00
CA THR A 51 8.35 8.36 24.26
C THR A 51 6.85 8.21 23.97
N SER A 52 6.07 7.74 24.94
CA SER A 52 4.61 7.58 24.76
C SER A 52 3.93 8.87 24.32
N GLY A 53 4.31 10.02 24.90
CA GLY A 53 3.74 11.32 24.55
C GLY A 53 4.17 11.85 23.17
N GLU A 54 5.38 11.53 22.72
CA GLU A 54 5.80 11.85 21.34
C GLU A 54 5.08 10.94 20.34
N ALA A 55 4.96 9.65 20.64
CA ALA A 55 4.29 8.68 19.77
C ALA A 55 2.82 9.04 19.54
N GLU A 56 2.10 9.43 20.60
CA GLU A 56 0.70 9.85 20.53
C GLU A 56 0.48 11.02 19.54
N LYS A 57 1.44 11.95 19.47
CA LYS A 57 1.39 13.10 18.54
C LYS A 57 1.94 12.78 17.16
N PHE A 58 2.96 11.91 17.08
CA PHE A 58 3.64 11.55 15.83
C PHE A 58 2.75 10.73 14.90
N TRP A 59 2.09 9.69 15.44
CA TRP A 59 1.35 8.72 14.61
C TRP A 59 0.23 9.33 13.78
N PRO A 60 -0.63 10.24 14.31
CA PRO A 60 -1.66 10.88 13.50
C PRO A 60 -1.10 11.63 12.29
N ILE A 61 -0.02 12.39 12.48
CA ILE A 61 0.60 13.18 11.40
C ILE A 61 1.30 12.27 10.39
N TYR A 62 2.00 11.24 10.87
CA TYR A 62 2.64 10.25 10.01
C TYR A 62 1.61 9.53 9.15
N ASN A 63 0.52 9.02 9.75
CA ASN A 63 -0.49 8.26 9.04
C ASN A 63 -1.19 9.10 7.97
N ASP A 64 -1.51 10.36 8.28
CA ASP A 64 -2.06 11.31 7.31
C ASP A 64 -1.11 11.52 6.12
N TYR A 65 0.17 11.80 6.40
CA TYR A 65 1.18 11.97 5.36
C TYR A 65 1.35 10.72 4.49
N GLN A 66 1.37 9.53 5.10
CA GLN A 66 1.48 8.26 4.36
C GLN A 66 0.25 7.97 3.51
N LYS A 67 -0.95 8.27 4.02
CA LYS A 67 -2.19 8.14 3.25
C LYS A 67 -2.13 9.03 2.00
N GLN A 68 -1.80 10.31 2.17
CA GLN A 68 -1.69 11.24 1.04
C GLN A 68 -0.63 10.78 0.03
N LYS A 69 0.52 10.28 0.50
CA LYS A 69 1.55 9.73 -0.40
C LYS A 69 1.02 8.54 -1.19
N ASN A 70 0.32 7.62 -0.55
CA ASN A 70 -0.28 6.48 -1.20
C ASN A 70 -1.31 6.89 -2.26
N ASP A 71 -2.20 7.84 -1.93
CA ASP A 71 -3.20 8.37 -2.85
C ASP A 71 -2.52 9.01 -4.09
N LEU A 72 -1.42 9.73 -3.88
CA LEU A 72 -0.64 10.33 -4.96
C LEU A 72 0.12 9.29 -5.83
N GLN A 73 0.59 8.21 -5.23
CA GLN A 73 1.21 7.08 -5.95
C GLN A 73 0.17 6.32 -6.77
N ILE A 74 -1.04 6.13 -6.23
CA ILE A 74 -2.19 5.58 -6.96
C ILE A 74 -2.50 6.44 -8.18
N LYS A 75 -2.60 7.76 -8.01
CA LYS A 75 -2.84 8.70 -9.12
C LYS A 75 -1.78 8.57 -10.22
N ARG A 76 -0.49 8.54 -9.85
CA ARG A 76 0.61 8.34 -10.82
C ARG A 76 0.50 7.02 -11.57
N ARG A 77 0.25 5.92 -10.86
CA ARG A 77 0.10 4.60 -11.47
C ARG A 77 -1.10 4.58 -12.44
N ASP A 78 -2.19 5.21 -12.06
CA ASP A 78 -3.40 5.24 -12.87
C ASP A 78 -3.17 6.08 -14.15
N LEU A 79 -2.49 7.24 -14.06
CA LEU A 79 -2.06 8.01 -15.26
C LEU A 79 -1.24 7.17 -16.25
N ILE A 80 -0.26 6.41 -15.75
CA ILE A 80 0.58 5.55 -16.60
C ILE A 80 -0.22 4.37 -17.16
N ARG A 81 -1.10 3.76 -16.36
CA ARG A 81 -1.98 2.69 -16.81
C ARG A 81 -2.90 3.18 -17.93
N ASP A 82 -3.50 4.35 -17.77
CA ASP A 82 -4.44 4.92 -18.72
C ASP A 82 -3.74 5.26 -20.04
N PHE A 83 -2.49 5.75 -19.98
CA PHE A 83 -1.61 5.87 -21.15
C PHE A 83 -1.39 4.50 -21.83
N ASN A 84 -0.88 3.51 -21.09
CA ASN A 84 -0.57 2.18 -21.65
C ASN A 84 -1.79 1.47 -22.27
N GLN A 85 -3.00 1.77 -21.79
CA GLN A 85 -4.24 1.16 -22.30
C GLN A 85 -4.80 1.86 -23.54
N ASN A 86 -4.51 3.16 -23.71
CA ASN A 86 -5.17 4.00 -24.71
C ASN A 86 -4.18 4.72 -25.64
N GLU A 87 -2.89 4.36 -25.61
CA GLU A 87 -1.80 5.04 -26.33
C GLU A 87 -2.14 5.36 -27.79
N SER A 88 -2.74 4.40 -28.52
CA SER A 88 -3.09 4.57 -29.94
C SER A 88 -4.31 5.46 -30.22
N THR A 89 -5.07 5.84 -29.19
CA THR A 89 -6.32 6.62 -29.32
C THR A 89 -6.22 8.02 -28.75
N LEU A 90 -5.17 8.31 -27.98
CA LEU A 90 -4.95 9.61 -27.35
C LEU A 90 -4.48 10.64 -28.40
N ASN A 91 -4.97 11.87 -28.28
CA ASN A 91 -4.49 12.99 -29.09
C ASN A 91 -3.39 13.78 -28.37
N ASP A 92 -2.71 14.67 -29.09
CA ASP A 92 -1.58 15.47 -28.58
C ASP A 92 -1.91 16.26 -27.30
N LYS A 93 -3.14 16.79 -27.19
CA LYS A 93 -3.58 17.54 -26.02
C LYS A 93 -3.68 16.63 -24.80
N GLU A 94 -4.26 15.44 -24.95
CA GLU A 94 -4.40 14.45 -23.87
C GLU A 94 -3.05 13.92 -23.42
N LEU A 95 -2.14 13.65 -24.37
CA LEU A 95 -0.76 13.24 -24.07
C LEU A 95 -0.01 14.32 -23.29
N THR A 96 -0.16 15.59 -23.68
CA THR A 96 0.41 16.74 -22.96
C THR A 96 -0.15 16.81 -21.54
N GLU A 97 -1.46 16.67 -21.38
CA GLU A 97 -2.12 16.71 -20.06
C GLU A 97 -1.67 15.56 -19.14
N ILE A 98 -1.46 14.35 -19.67
CA ILE A 98 -0.89 13.24 -18.90
C ILE A 98 0.52 13.60 -18.41
N GLY A 99 1.37 14.13 -19.28
CA GLY A 99 2.72 14.57 -18.94
C GLY A 99 2.73 15.65 -17.86
N ASP A 100 1.92 16.69 -18.03
CA ASP A 100 1.77 17.79 -17.07
C ASP A 100 1.27 17.30 -15.71
N ASN A 101 0.29 16.38 -15.71
CA ASN A 101 -0.23 15.78 -14.49
C ASN A 101 0.82 14.93 -13.77
N LEU A 102 1.66 14.18 -14.49
CA LEU A 102 2.77 13.43 -13.90
C LEU A 102 3.76 14.38 -13.21
N VAL A 103 4.18 15.46 -13.87
CA VAL A 103 5.08 16.46 -13.27
C VAL A 103 4.43 17.17 -12.08
N SER A 104 3.15 17.54 -12.20
CA SER A 104 2.38 18.14 -11.11
C SER A 104 2.38 17.29 -9.85
N THR A 105 2.31 15.95 -9.98
CA THR A 105 2.39 15.06 -8.81
C THR A 105 3.74 15.16 -8.08
N LEU A 106 4.85 15.45 -8.75
CA LEU A 106 6.16 15.62 -8.11
C LEU A 106 6.19 16.89 -7.25
N SER A 107 5.61 17.97 -7.74
CA SER A 107 5.47 19.23 -7.00
C SER A 107 4.61 19.04 -5.74
N VAL A 108 3.48 18.34 -5.87
CA VAL A 108 2.60 18.01 -4.74
C VAL A 108 3.34 17.14 -3.72
N GLU A 109 4.06 16.11 -4.15
CA GLU A 109 4.85 15.26 -3.23
C GLU A 109 5.89 16.06 -2.44
N THR A 110 6.56 17.01 -3.10
CA THR A 110 7.56 17.87 -2.49
C THR A 110 6.95 18.78 -1.42
N GLU A 111 5.79 19.39 -1.72
CA GLU A 111 5.10 20.26 -0.76
C GLU A 111 4.58 19.48 0.45
N MET A 112 4.05 18.28 0.22
CA MET A 112 3.65 17.38 1.30
C MET A 112 4.85 17.03 2.19
N ALA A 113 6.01 16.72 1.59
CA ALA A 113 7.23 16.40 2.35
C ALA A 113 7.73 17.60 3.17
N ARG A 114 7.67 18.81 2.61
CA ARG A 114 8.00 20.06 3.30
C ARG A 114 7.07 20.29 4.49
N THR A 115 5.77 20.23 4.27
CA THR A 115 4.75 20.41 5.32
C THR A 115 4.92 19.38 6.44
N PHE A 116 5.17 18.12 6.08
CA PHE A 116 5.41 17.06 7.06
C PHE A 116 6.70 17.30 7.86
N HIS A 117 7.78 17.75 7.22
CA HIS A 117 9.03 18.11 7.90
C HIS A 117 8.85 19.22 8.96
N ILE A 118 8.07 20.25 8.63
CA ILE A 118 7.75 21.34 9.56
C ILE A 118 7.04 20.79 10.80
N LYS A 119 6.00 19.98 10.60
CA LYS A 119 5.26 19.33 11.70
C LYS A 119 6.15 18.42 12.54
N LEU A 120 7.08 17.68 11.93
CA LEU A 120 8.03 16.83 12.66
C LEU A 120 8.96 17.66 13.56
N LYS A 121 9.45 18.80 13.09
CA LYS A 121 10.32 19.68 13.87
C LYS A 121 9.62 20.30 15.09
N GLU A 122 8.31 20.51 15.00
CA GLU A 122 7.51 21.02 16.12
C GLU A 122 7.28 19.95 17.19
N LEU A 123 7.20 18.68 16.79
CA LEU A 123 6.88 17.57 17.68
C LEU A 123 8.09 16.84 18.26
N LEU A 124 9.20 16.78 17.51
CA LEU A 124 10.34 15.93 17.83
C LEU A 124 11.64 16.74 17.92
N PRO A 125 12.56 16.35 18.84
CA PRO A 125 13.92 16.86 18.86
C PRO A 125 14.65 16.65 17.51
N PRO A 126 15.59 17.54 17.14
CA PRO A 126 16.28 17.48 15.85
C PRO A 126 16.95 16.13 15.54
N ASP A 127 17.51 15.45 16.54
CA ASP A 127 18.16 14.15 16.33
C ASP A 127 17.14 13.08 15.90
N LYS A 128 15.93 13.09 16.47
CA LYS A 128 14.84 12.18 16.09
C LYS A 128 14.27 12.49 14.71
N VAL A 129 14.25 13.76 14.31
CA VAL A 129 13.89 14.17 12.94
C VAL A 129 14.87 13.59 11.92
N ILE A 130 16.17 13.62 12.20
CA ILE A 130 17.17 12.98 11.31
C ILE A 130 17.04 11.46 11.33
N ARG A 131 16.84 10.84 12.50
CA ARG A 131 16.59 9.39 12.61
C ARG A 131 15.35 8.96 11.82
N TYR A 132 14.31 9.79 11.76
CA TYR A 132 13.14 9.53 10.93
C TYR A 132 13.52 9.34 9.46
N TYR A 133 14.29 10.26 8.87
CA TYR A 133 14.70 10.14 7.47
C TYR A 133 15.58 8.92 7.21
N GLN A 134 16.47 8.60 8.15
CA GLN A 134 17.27 7.37 8.08
C GLN A 134 16.39 6.12 8.15
N ALA A 135 15.42 6.11 9.07
CA ALA A 135 14.48 5.00 9.23
C ALA A 135 13.61 4.81 7.97
N GLU A 136 13.12 5.89 7.36
CA GLU A 136 12.35 5.82 6.12
C GLU A 136 13.16 5.22 4.96
N ASN A 137 14.44 5.58 4.82
CA ASN A 137 15.32 4.99 3.81
C ASN A 137 15.59 3.51 4.08
N GLN A 138 15.84 3.15 5.34
CA GLN A 138 16.03 1.75 5.74
C GLN A 138 14.78 0.91 5.51
N TRP A 139 13.60 1.44 5.84
CA TRP A 139 12.32 0.79 5.61
C TRP A 139 12.08 0.49 4.13
N LYS A 140 12.33 1.46 3.25
CA LYS A 140 12.21 1.27 1.80
C LYS A 140 13.18 0.20 1.29
N ALA A 141 14.42 0.22 1.75
CA ALA A 141 15.42 -0.78 1.36
C ALA A 141 15.01 -2.18 1.81
N GLN A 142 14.51 -2.32 3.04
CA GLN A 142 14.00 -3.59 3.57
C GLN A 142 12.81 -4.09 2.74
N LEU A 143 11.83 -3.24 2.45
CA LEU A 143 10.68 -3.64 1.65
C LEU A 143 11.08 -4.06 0.23
N LEU A 144 12.07 -3.38 -0.37
CA LEU A 144 12.60 -3.78 -1.68
C LEU A 144 13.28 -5.15 -1.63
N ASN A 145 14.07 -5.42 -0.60
CA ASN A 145 14.73 -6.72 -0.42
C ASN A 145 13.70 -7.84 -0.21
N GLU A 146 12.70 -7.62 0.65
CA GLU A 146 11.61 -8.58 0.86
C GLU A 146 10.84 -8.86 -0.43
N LEU A 147 10.58 -7.84 -1.25
CA LEU A 147 9.95 -8.03 -2.56
C LEU A 147 10.84 -8.82 -3.52
N GLN A 148 12.17 -8.65 -3.47
CA GLN A 148 13.11 -9.39 -4.32
C GLN A 148 13.26 -10.85 -3.89
N GLU A 149 13.41 -11.11 -2.59
CA GLU A 149 13.51 -12.46 -2.02
C GLU A 149 12.24 -13.28 -2.25
N ASN A 150 11.07 -12.63 -2.22
CA ASN A 150 9.78 -13.26 -2.46
C ASN A 150 9.36 -13.27 -3.94
N ARG A 151 10.19 -12.80 -4.89
CA ARG A 151 9.87 -13.00 -6.32
C ARG A 151 10.00 -14.50 -6.64
N PRO A 152 8.93 -15.17 -7.12
CA PRO A 152 9.10 -16.49 -7.70
C PRO A 152 10.11 -16.35 -8.84
N VAL A 153 11.13 -17.22 -8.87
CA VAL A 153 12.15 -17.27 -9.93
C VAL A 153 11.42 -17.44 -11.26
N GLN A 154 11.19 -16.34 -11.98
CA GLN A 154 10.73 -16.41 -13.36
C GLN A 154 11.91 -16.97 -14.15
N ARG A 155 11.80 -18.25 -14.53
CA ARG A 155 12.73 -18.86 -15.48
C ARG A 155 12.75 -17.95 -16.72
N PRO A 156 13.94 -17.59 -17.25
CA PRO A 156 13.99 -16.77 -18.44
C PRO A 156 13.23 -17.49 -19.54
N ASN A 157 12.17 -16.86 -20.03
CA ASN A 157 11.49 -17.32 -21.23
C ASN A 157 12.53 -17.23 -22.35
N GLN A 158 13.09 -18.38 -22.74
CA GLN A 158 13.81 -18.50 -23.99
C GLN A 158 12.78 -18.23 -25.09
N ARG A 159 12.77 -16.98 -25.58
CA ARG A 159 12.12 -16.67 -26.84
C ARG A 159 13.20 -16.70 -27.91
N PHE A 160 13.03 -17.67 -28.80
CA PHE A 160 13.67 -17.79 -30.10
C PHE A 160 13.33 -16.58 -30.99
#